data_AF-A0A5H2XK30-F1
#
_entry.id   AF-A0A5H2XK30-F1
#
_cell.length_a   1.000
_cell.length_b   1.000
_cell.length_c   1.000
_cell.angle_alpha   90.00
_cell.angle_beta   90.00
_cell.angle_gamma   90.00
#
_symmetry.space_group_name_H-M   'P 1'
#
loop_
_entity.id
_entity.type
_entity.pdbx_description
1 polymer ?
#
loop_
_entity_poly.entity_id
_entity_poly.type
_entity_poly.pdbx_seq_one_letter_code
_entity_poly.pdbx_strand_id
1 'polypeptide(L)'
;MSKWLDRQLKGLVVYVGFGSEAMPSQEEITTIAIGLKQSELPFIWVLRTNLIKLPEGFEERIGGRGVVCKSWAPQLKILGHDSVGVFLSHSGWSSVVEALTLEDLLCC
;
A
#
# COMPACT_ATOMS: atom_id res chain seq x y z
N MET A 1 -4.29 10.82 6.25
CA MET A 1 -3.30 9.75 6.37
C MET A 1 -2.77 9.59 7.79
N SER A 2 -2.04 10.56 8.37
CA SER A 2 -1.47 10.45 9.74
C SER A 2 -2.51 10.01 10.79
N LYS A 3 -3.60 10.77 10.95
CA LYS A 3 -4.70 10.43 11.90
C LYS A 3 -5.34 9.05 11.68
N TRP A 4 -5.25 8.50 10.47
CA TRP A 4 -5.78 7.17 10.17
C TRP A 4 -4.78 6.09 10.59
N LEU A 5 -3.49 6.31 10.30
CA LEU A 5 -2.37 5.46 10.74
C LEU A 5 -2.26 5.41 12.27
N ASP A 6 -2.47 6.53 12.96
CA ASP A 6 -2.44 6.66 14.42
C ASP A 6 -3.51 5.78 15.12
N ARG A 7 -4.55 5.36 14.39
CA ARG A 7 -5.65 4.52 14.90
C ARG A 7 -5.42 3.03 14.66
N GLN A 8 -4.39 2.67 13.89
CA GLN A 8 -4.11 1.28 13.55
C GLN A 8 -3.21 0.65 14.62
N LEU A 9 -3.31 -0.66 14.78
CA LEU A 9 -2.39 -1.42 15.61
C LEU A 9 -0.97 -1.37 15.03
N LYS A 10 0.03 -1.40 15.92
CA LYS A 10 1.45 -1.37 15.54
C LYS A 10 1.80 -2.57 14.64
N GLY A 11 2.56 -2.32 13.58
CA GLY A 11 3.05 -3.34 12.63
C GLY A 11 1.99 -4.07 11.78
N LEU A 12 0.72 -3.65 11.76
CA LEU A 12 -0.32 -4.37 11.00
C LEU A 12 -0.69 -3.73 9.66
N VAL A 13 -0.31 -2.47 9.43
CA VAL A 13 -0.65 -1.76 8.21
C VAL A 13 0.26 -2.22 7.07
N VAL A 14 -0.38 -2.64 5.98
CA VAL A 14 0.27 -2.96 4.72
C VAL A 14 0.36 -1.71 3.88
N TYR A 15 1.58 -1.25 3.57
CA TYR A 15 1.79 -0.23 2.55
C TYR A 15 2.04 -0.89 1.19
N VAL A 16 1.30 -0.48 0.17
CA VAL A 16 1.43 -0.97 -1.21
C VAL A 16 1.78 0.22 -2.10
N GLY A 17 2.97 0.17 -2.71
CA GLY A 17 3.47 1.25 -3.57
C GLY A 17 4.40 0.73 -4.65
N PHE A 18 4.09 1.05 -5.90
CA PHE A 18 4.84 0.60 -7.09
C PHE A 18 5.84 1.63 -7.63
N GLY A 19 5.96 2.79 -6.96
CA GLY A 19 6.81 3.89 -7.43
C GLY A 19 6.31 4.51 -8.74
N SER A 20 7.18 5.26 -9.42
CA SER A 20 6.92 5.81 -10.76
C SER A 20 7.50 4.96 -11.88
N GLU A 21 8.35 3.99 -11.54
CA GLU A 21 9.15 3.22 -12.51
C GLU A 21 8.46 1.92 -12.94
N ALA A 22 7.51 1.42 -12.16
CA ALA A 22 6.73 0.23 -12.47
C ALA A 22 5.23 0.54 -12.40
N MET A 23 4.50 0.18 -13.46
CA MET A 23 3.04 0.26 -13.48
C MET A 23 2.49 -1.15 -13.70
N PRO A 24 1.85 -1.77 -12.69
CA PRO A 24 1.25 -3.09 -12.84
C PRO A 24 0.15 -3.07 -13.90
N SER A 25 0.00 -4.18 -14.59
CA SER A 25 -1.12 -4.46 -15.49
C SER A 25 -2.46 -4.46 -14.74
N GLN A 26 -3.57 -4.30 -15.48
CA GLN A 26 -4.91 -4.35 -14.90
C GLN A 26 -5.21 -5.69 -14.21
N GLU A 27 -4.64 -6.80 -14.69
CA GLU A 27 -4.76 -8.12 -14.05
C GLU A 27 -4.04 -8.18 -12.71
N GLU A 28 -2.79 -7.68 -12.65
CA GLU A 28 -2.03 -7.62 -11.40
C GLU A 28 -2.72 -6.74 -10.35
N ILE A 29 -3.23 -5.57 -10.75
CA ILE A 29 -4.02 -4.71 -9.85
C ILE A 29 -5.26 -5.45 -9.34
N THR A 30 -5.96 -6.17 -10.20
CA THR A 30 -7.16 -6.91 -9.79
C THR A 30 -6.79 -7.98 -8.75
N THR A 31 -5.68 -8.69 -8.96
CA THR A 31 -5.14 -9.67 -8.02
C THR A 31 -4.76 -9.02 -6.68
N ILE A 32 -4.05 -7.89 -6.71
CA ILE A 32 -3.69 -7.13 -5.50
C ILE A 32 -4.94 -6.67 -4.75
N ALA A 33 -5.95 -6.14 -5.45
CA ALA A 33 -7.20 -5.72 -4.84
C ALA A 33 -7.92 -6.91 -4.17
N ILE A 34 -7.95 -8.07 -4.81
CA ILE A 34 -8.53 -9.29 -4.22
C ILE A 34 -7.74 -9.71 -2.98
N GLY A 35 -6.40 -9.71 -3.03
CA GLY A 35 -5.54 -10.06 -1.89
C GLY A 35 -5.72 -9.12 -0.71
N LEU A 36 -5.71 -7.80 -0.95
CA LEU A 36 -5.99 -6.79 0.07
C LEU A 36 -7.40 -6.96 0.65
N LYS A 37 -8.38 -7.31 -0.18
CA LYS A 37 -9.73 -7.63 0.28
C LYS A 37 -9.73 -8.83 1.25
N GLN A 38 -9.05 -9.91 0.90
CA GLN A 38 -9.05 -11.17 1.65
C GLN A 38 -8.17 -11.15 2.90
N SER A 39 -7.11 -10.34 2.91
CA SER A 39 -6.18 -10.26 4.06
C SER A 39 -6.84 -9.73 5.34
N GLU A 40 -7.95 -8.98 5.22
CA GLU A 40 -8.61 -8.25 6.32
C GLU A 40 -7.71 -7.27 7.09
N LEU A 41 -6.45 -7.12 6.69
CA LEU A 41 -5.49 -6.19 7.27
C LEU A 41 -5.80 -4.74 6.88
N PRO A 42 -5.41 -3.77 7.73
CA PRO A 42 -5.43 -2.38 7.34
C PRO A 42 -4.36 -2.11 6.27
N PHE A 43 -4.66 -1.27 5.28
CA PHE A 43 -3.70 -1.00 4.21
C PHE A 43 -3.74 0.44 3.69
N ILE A 44 -2.61 0.89 3.14
CA ILE A 44 -2.50 2.08 2.31
C ILE A 44 -2.01 1.63 0.94
N TRP A 45 -2.78 1.93 -0.10
CA TRP A 45 -2.40 1.61 -1.47
C TRP A 45 -2.23 2.89 -2.29
N VAL A 46 -1.00 3.17 -2.71
CA VAL A 46 -0.66 4.31 -3.56
C VAL A 46 -0.69 3.87 -5.02
N LEU A 47 -1.72 4.30 -5.75
CA LEU A 47 -2.03 3.90 -7.11
C LEU A 47 -1.86 5.14 -8.02
N ARG A 48 -0.65 5.41 -8.52
CA ARG A 48 -0.31 6.66 -9.23
C ARG A 48 -0.79 6.69 -10.69
N THR A 49 -2.04 6.30 -10.96
CA THR A 49 -2.62 6.31 -12.30
C THR A 49 -4.15 6.34 -12.27
N ASN A 50 -4.73 7.10 -13.19
CA ASN A 50 -6.17 7.19 -13.39
C ASN A 50 -6.69 6.20 -14.45
N LEU A 51 -5.79 5.48 -15.13
CA LEU A 51 -6.14 4.55 -16.19
C LEU A 51 -6.61 3.19 -15.67
N ILE A 52 -6.31 2.89 -14.41
CA ILE A 52 -6.57 1.62 -13.78
C ILE A 52 -7.92 1.66 -13.08
N LYS A 53 -8.74 0.63 -13.33
CA LYS A 53 -10.05 0.47 -12.71
C LYS A 53 -9.94 -0.50 -11.53
N LEU A 54 -10.29 -0.05 -10.34
CA LEU A 54 -10.47 -0.95 -9.21
C LEU A 54 -11.72 -1.81 -9.43
N PRO A 55 -11.78 -3.03 -8.86
CA PRO A 55 -12.99 -3.83 -8.89
C PRO A 55 -14.21 -3.05 -8.40
N GLU A 56 -15.36 -3.29 -9.01
CA GLU A 56 -16.60 -2.62 -8.65
C GLU A 56 -16.93 -2.81 -7.15
N GLY A 57 -17.25 -1.70 -6.48
CA GLY A 57 -17.53 -1.67 -5.04
C GLY A 57 -16.32 -1.93 -4.15
N PHE A 58 -15.08 -1.93 -4.66
CA PHE A 58 -13.89 -2.21 -3.85
C PHE A 58 -13.77 -1.30 -2.61
N GLU A 59 -13.90 0.02 -2.81
CA GLU A 59 -13.76 1.01 -1.72
C GLU A 59 -14.88 0.90 -0.67
N GLU A 60 -16.09 0.51 -1.06
CA GLU A 60 -17.19 0.24 -0.13
C GLU A 60 -16.94 -1.05 0.65
N ARG A 61 -16.51 -2.12 -0.04
CA ARG A 61 -16.25 -3.45 0.54
C ARG A 61 -15.11 -3.48 1.54
N ILE A 62 -14.14 -2.57 1.44
CA ILE A 62 -13.06 -2.45 2.43
C ILE A 62 -13.49 -1.70 3.69
N GLY A 63 -14.68 -1.08 3.72
CA GLY A 63 -15.28 -0.55 4.96
C GLY A 63 -14.42 0.47 5.71
N GLY A 64 -13.58 1.24 5.02
CA GLY A 64 -12.67 2.22 5.64
C GLY A 64 -11.40 1.64 6.29
N ARG A 65 -11.18 0.32 6.20
CA ARG A 65 -9.94 -0.33 6.66
C ARG A 65 -8.76 -0.14 5.69
N GLY A 66 -9.02 0.39 4.50
CA GLY A 66 -7.99 0.69 3.52
C GLY A 66 -8.10 2.11 3.01
N VAL A 67 -6.96 2.72 2.71
CA VAL A 67 -6.89 4.02 2.05
C VAL A 67 -6.27 3.83 0.67
N VAL A 68 -7.04 4.13 -0.38
CA VAL A 68 -6.52 4.16 -1.74
C VAL A 68 -6.17 5.60 -2.12
N CYS A 69 -4.89 5.85 -2.38
CA CYS A 69 -4.38 7.14 -2.81
C CYS A 69 -4.08 7.11 -4.30
N LYS A 70 -4.92 7.75 -5.11
CA LYS A 70 -4.73 7.84 -6.57
C LYS A 70 -3.72 8.91 -7.00
N SER A 71 -3.21 9.68 -6.04
CA SER A 71 -2.27 10.78 -6.24
C SER A 71 -0.98 10.54 -5.44
N TRP A 72 -0.13 11.56 -5.35
CA TRP A 72 1.11 11.46 -4.58
C TRP A 72 0.83 11.27 -3.08
N ALA A 73 1.67 10.47 -2.42
CA ALA A 73 1.66 10.25 -0.98
C ALA A 73 3.08 10.40 -0.40
N PRO A 74 3.23 10.88 0.85
CA PRO A 74 4.53 11.03 1.49
C PRO A 74 5.07 9.67 1.94
N GLN A 75 5.61 8.87 1.01
CA GLN A 75 6.05 7.48 1.21
C GLN A 75 6.95 7.31 2.45
N LEU A 76 8.03 8.08 2.58
CA LEU A 76 8.94 8.00 3.73
C LEU A 76 8.23 8.22 5.07
N LYS A 77 7.25 9.13 5.12
CA LYS A 77 6.47 9.38 6.34
C LYS A 77 5.52 8.25 6.67
N ILE A 78 4.99 7.57 5.65
CA ILE A 78 4.10 6.42 5.85
C ILE A 78 4.92 5.22 6.32
N LEU A 79 6.03 4.91 5.63
CA LEU A 79 6.91 3.80 5.97
C LEU A 79 7.54 3.95 7.37
N GLY A 80 7.88 5.17 7.77
CA GLY A 80 8.43 5.45 9.11
C GLY A 80 7.39 5.48 10.24
N HIS A 81 6.14 5.08 10.01
CA HIS A 81 5.09 5.07 11.03
C HIS A 81 5.01 3.70 11.71
N ASP A 82 5.02 3.63 13.05
CA ASP A 82 4.98 2.39 13.86
C ASP A 82 3.86 1.40 13.51
N SER A 83 2.78 1.86 12.88
CA SER A 83 1.68 0.98 12.47
C SER A 83 1.93 0.25 11.15
N VAL A 84 2.88 0.70 10.34
CA VAL A 84 3.29 0.03 9.11
C VAL A 84 4.28 -1.07 9.45
N GLY A 85 3.93 -2.31 9.11
CA GLY A 85 4.79 -3.48 9.34
C GLY A 85 5.00 -4.34 8.10
N VAL A 86 4.32 -4.04 6.99
CA VAL A 86 4.54 -4.71 5.71
C VAL A 86 4.62 -3.68 4.60
N PHE A 87 5.64 -3.78 3.77
CA PHE A 87 5.78 -3.02 2.53
C PHE A 87 5.77 -3.97 1.34
N LEU A 88 4.73 -3.86 0.50
CA LEU A 88 4.66 -4.51 -0.80
C LEU A 88 5.12 -3.53 -1.88
N SER A 89 6.24 -3.86 -2.52
CA SER A 89 6.84 -3.06 -3.59
C SER A 89 7.27 -3.93 -4.76
N HIS A 90 7.18 -3.42 -5.98
CA HIS A 90 7.75 -4.09 -7.15
C HIS A 90 9.25 -3.77 -7.22
N SER A 91 10.04 -4.35 -6.31
CA SER A 91 11.51 -4.46 -6.33
C SER A 91 12.29 -3.36 -7.10
N GLY A 92 11.93 -2.09 -6.90
CA GLY A 92 12.70 -0.96 -7.40
C GLY A 92 13.84 -0.71 -6.43
N TRP A 93 15.07 -0.46 -6.94
CA TRP A 93 16.26 -0.30 -6.11
C TRP A 93 16.09 0.73 -4.99
N SER A 94 15.39 1.85 -5.27
CA SER A 94 15.07 2.87 -4.27
C SER A 94 14.11 2.38 -3.19
N SER A 95 13.08 1.59 -3.55
CA SER A 95 12.13 1.02 -2.60
C SER A 95 12.79 -0.01 -1.69
N VAL A 96 13.72 -0.81 -2.21
CA VAL A 96 14.49 -1.80 -1.44
C VAL A 96 15.44 -1.12 -0.46
N VAL A 97 16.14 -0.05 -0.86
CA VAL A 97 17.00 0.71 0.05
C VAL A 97 16.19 1.39 1.16
N GLU A 98 15.07 2.03 0.83
CA GLU A 98 14.18 2.65 1.82
C GLU A 98 13.60 1.64 2.81
N ALA A 99 13.23 0.45 2.31
CA ALA A 99 12.75 -0.67 3.10
C ALA A 99 13.83 -1.23 4.04
N LEU A 100 15.06 -1.46 3.56
CA LEU A 100 16.16 -1.99 4.36
C LEU A 100 16.66 -1.01 5.42
N THR A 101 16.52 0.30 5.21
CA THR A 101 16.83 1.30 6.25
C THR A 101 15.82 1.33 7.40
N LEU A 102 14.68 0.65 7.25
CA LEU A 102 13.63 0.53 8.24
C LEU A 102 13.51 -0.97 8.60
N GLU A 103 14.26 -1.39 9.61
CA GLU A 103 14.73 -2.77 9.92
C GLU A 103 13.71 -3.95 9.90
N ASP A 104 12.44 -3.79 9.54
CA ASP A 104 11.40 -4.84 9.58
C ASP A 104 10.45 -4.90 8.37
N LEU A 105 10.75 -4.22 7.25
CA LEU A 105 9.77 -4.03 6.15
C LEU A 105 10.17 -4.69 4.83
N LEU A 106 10.01 -6.00 4.63
CA LEU A 106 10.06 -6.56 3.27
C LEU A 106 9.30 -7.89 3.09
N CYS A 107 8.26 -7.86 2.25
CA CYS A 107 7.80 -9.01 1.48
C CYS A 107 7.93 -8.62 0.00
N CYS A 108 8.87 -9.25 -0.71
CA CYS A 108 9.06 -9.09 -2.15
C CYS A 108 7.90 -9.72 -2.93
#